data_AF-A0A6A7RW67-F1
#
_entry.id   AF-A0A6A7RW67-F1
#
_cell.length_a   1.000
_cell.length_b   1.000
_cell.length_c   1.000
_cell.angle_alpha   90.00
_cell.angle_beta   90.00
_cell.angle_gamma   90.00
#
_symmetry.space_group_name_H-M   'P 1'
#
loop_
_entity.id
_entity.type
_entity.pdbx_description
1 polymer ?
#
loop_
_entity_poly.entity_id
_entity_poly.type
_entity_poly.pdbx_seq_one_letter_code
_entity_poly.pdbx_strand_id
1 'polypeptide(L)'
;MEIVAVNITEMSRTAAPRIIQGVVDNQQLITNGGVNTPLRLCHFMAQLAHESAHFGVTLEFASGKAYEGRKILGNINAGDGPRYRGRGLIQTTGRTNYQLARDDIRRIVPDAPDFEADPVKLEEFPWALLSAISYWRRRNLNRLADRDDVVAV
;
A
#
# COMPACT_ATOMS: atom_id res chain seq x y z
N MET A 1 3.73 12.38 15.13
CA MET A 1 5.06 11.75 15.07
C MET A 1 5.63 12.10 13.73
N GLU A 2 6.81 12.68 13.70
CA GLU A 2 7.47 13.07 12.46
C GLU A 2 8.32 11.90 11.96
N ILE A 3 8.09 11.48 10.71
CA ILE A 3 8.91 10.50 10.01
C ILE A 3 9.91 11.29 9.16
N VAL A 4 11.19 11.09 9.43
CA VAL A 4 12.28 11.68 8.66
C VAL A 4 13.02 10.62 7.88
N ALA A 5 13.73 11.02 6.81
CA ALA A 5 14.43 10.09 5.92
C ALA A 5 15.35 9.12 6.67
N VAL A 6 16.03 9.60 7.72
CA VAL A 6 16.93 8.76 8.53
C VAL A 6 16.22 7.57 9.16
N ASN A 7 14.96 7.74 9.62
CA ASN A 7 14.20 6.63 10.20
C ASN A 7 14.01 5.48 9.21
N ILE A 8 13.72 5.80 7.95
CA ILE A 8 13.50 4.78 6.90
C ILE A 8 14.83 4.15 6.48
N THR A 9 15.91 4.94 6.36
CA THR A 9 17.24 4.40 6.01
C THR A 9 17.85 3.53 7.10
N GLU A 10 17.53 3.77 8.37
CA GLU A 10 17.93 2.90 9.48
C GLU A 10 17.17 1.56 9.45
N MET A 11 15.89 1.57 9.07
CA MET A 11 15.11 0.35 8.85
C MET A 11 15.57 -0.43 7.61
N SER A 12 15.92 0.28 6.53
CA SER A 12 16.36 -0.31 5.27
C SER A 12 17.38 0.57 4.57
N ARG A 13 18.64 0.13 4.60
CA ARG A 13 19.76 0.83 3.93
C ARG A 13 19.66 0.80 2.40
N THR A 14 18.82 -0.07 1.86
CA THR A 14 18.59 -0.24 0.41
C THR A 14 17.28 0.37 -0.06
N ALA A 15 16.57 1.08 0.81
CA ALA A 15 15.33 1.75 0.45
C ALA A 15 15.54 2.73 -0.72
N ALA A 16 14.65 2.71 -1.69
CA ALA A 16 14.75 3.57 -2.85
C ALA A 16 14.52 5.03 -2.45
N PRO A 17 15.36 6.00 -2.88
CA PRO A 17 15.20 7.41 -2.52
C PRO A 17 13.81 7.98 -2.83
N ARG A 18 13.22 7.56 -3.96
CA ARG A 18 11.85 7.97 -4.34
C ARG A 18 10.77 7.50 -3.36
N ILE A 19 10.97 6.34 -2.72
CA ILE A 19 10.01 5.79 -1.75
C ILE A 19 10.20 6.46 -0.40
N ILE A 20 11.45 6.67 0.03
CA ILE A 20 11.76 7.43 1.25
C ILE A 20 11.10 8.81 1.16
N GLN A 21 11.38 9.55 0.08
CA GLN A 21 10.84 10.89 -0.12
C GLN A 21 9.32 10.88 -0.19
N GLY A 22 8.74 9.92 -0.93
CA GLY A 22 7.30 9.78 -1.05
C GLY A 22 6.61 9.51 0.30
N VAL A 23 7.20 8.71 1.20
CA VAL A 23 6.65 8.50 2.54
C VAL A 23 6.78 9.76 3.39
N VAL A 24 7.95 10.41 3.39
CA VAL A 24 8.20 11.63 4.18
C VAL A 24 7.28 12.78 3.76
N ASP A 25 7.13 13.03 2.46
CA ASP A 25 6.29 14.12 1.91
C ASP A 25 4.79 13.91 2.14
N ASN A 26 4.39 12.66 2.38
CA ASN A 26 2.98 12.28 2.51
C ASN A 26 2.64 11.71 3.90
N GLN A 27 3.54 11.84 4.88
CA GLN A 27 3.41 11.23 6.21
C GLN A 27 2.15 11.66 6.97
N GLN A 28 1.64 12.86 6.72
CA GLN A 28 0.37 13.36 7.25
C GLN A 28 -0.80 12.44 6.91
N LEU A 29 -0.77 11.78 5.75
CA LEU A 29 -1.82 10.86 5.32
C LEU A 29 -1.87 9.62 6.21
N ILE A 30 -0.74 9.17 6.76
CA ILE A 30 -0.65 8.03 7.69
C ILE A 30 -1.44 8.35 8.96
N THR A 31 -1.18 9.52 9.54
CA THR A 31 -1.87 9.98 10.75
C THR A 31 -3.36 10.22 10.48
N ASN A 32 -3.70 10.90 9.37
CA ASN A 32 -5.09 11.14 8.97
C ASN A 32 -5.85 9.85 8.63
N GLY A 33 -5.12 8.81 8.20
CA GLY A 33 -5.62 7.46 7.98
C GLY A 33 -5.91 6.66 9.25
N GLY A 34 -5.60 7.21 10.42
CA GLY A 34 -5.82 6.58 11.73
C GLY A 34 -4.64 5.77 12.26
N VAL A 35 -3.49 5.76 11.57
CA VAL A 35 -2.23 5.18 12.06
C VAL A 35 -1.50 6.27 12.84
N ASN A 36 -2.00 6.55 14.05
CA ASN A 36 -1.72 7.78 14.80
C ASN A 36 -1.15 7.55 16.21
N THR A 37 -0.77 6.32 16.55
CA THR A 37 0.01 5.99 17.75
C THR A 37 1.37 5.43 17.36
N PRO A 38 2.42 5.55 18.21
CA PRO A 38 3.73 5.00 17.91
C PRO A 38 3.69 3.53 17.52
N LEU A 39 2.93 2.72 18.28
CA LEU A 39 2.84 1.30 18.03
C LEU A 39 2.17 0.98 16.69
N ARG A 40 1.06 1.65 16.36
CA ARG A 40 0.41 1.50 15.05
C ARG A 40 1.36 1.87 13.91
N LEU A 41 2.15 2.93 14.07
CA LEU A 41 3.12 3.33 13.06
C LEU A 41 4.23 2.28 12.89
N CYS A 42 4.76 1.72 13.99
CA CYS A 42 5.77 0.65 13.91
C CYS A 42 5.25 -0.56 13.12
N HIS A 43 4.06 -1.06 13.46
CA HIS A 43 3.45 -2.19 12.75
C HIS A 43 3.16 -1.87 11.28
N PHE A 44 2.58 -0.70 11.01
CA PHE A 44 2.29 -0.26 9.65
C PHE A 44 3.57 -0.17 8.81
N MET A 45 4.62 0.49 9.31
CA MET A 45 5.88 0.64 8.60
C MET A 45 6.62 -0.68 8.42
N ALA A 46 6.52 -1.61 9.39
CA ALA A 46 7.07 -2.96 9.25
C ALA A 46 6.40 -3.72 8.10
N GLN A 47 5.06 -3.67 8.02
CA GLN A 47 4.31 -4.27 6.91
C GLN A 47 4.67 -3.65 5.56
N LEU A 48 4.76 -2.31 5.49
CA LEU A 48 5.18 -1.66 4.25
C LEU A 48 6.59 -2.10 3.84
N ALA A 49 7.52 -2.17 4.79
CA ALA A 49 8.88 -2.64 4.52
C ALA A 49 8.87 -4.08 3.97
N HIS A 50 8.10 -4.98 4.58
CA HIS A 50 8.02 -6.38 4.15
C HIS A 50 7.50 -6.51 2.71
N GLU A 51 6.36 -5.88 2.43
CA GLU A 51 5.64 -6.03 1.16
C GLU A 51 6.28 -5.27 -0.02
N SER A 52 7.05 -4.22 0.27
CA SER A 52 7.71 -3.38 -0.76
C SER A 52 9.19 -3.74 -0.99
N ALA A 53 9.61 -4.93 -0.57
CA ALA A 53 11.02 -5.37 -0.63
C ALA A 53 11.96 -4.37 0.07
N HIS A 54 11.67 -4.09 1.33
CA HIS A 54 12.37 -3.13 2.19
C HIS A 54 12.34 -1.69 1.66
N PHE A 55 11.16 -1.22 1.24
CA PHE A 55 10.98 0.09 0.60
C PHE A 55 11.77 0.25 -0.71
N GLY A 56 11.98 -0.84 -1.44
CA GLY A 56 12.73 -0.86 -2.70
C GLY A 56 11.85 -0.66 -3.93
N VAL A 57 10.62 -1.21 -3.93
CA VAL A 57 9.74 -1.22 -5.10
C VAL A 57 8.29 -0.91 -4.75
N THR A 58 7.56 -0.32 -5.70
CA THR A 58 6.09 -0.12 -5.64
C THR A 58 5.35 -0.97 -6.66
N LEU A 59 6.06 -1.90 -7.30
CA LEU A 59 5.57 -2.80 -8.34
C LEU A 59 6.18 -4.17 -8.06
N GLU A 60 5.36 -5.21 -8.00
CA GLU A 60 5.87 -6.56 -7.82
C GLU A 60 6.81 -6.98 -8.97
N PHE A 61 7.72 -7.90 -8.67
CA PHE A 61 8.59 -8.52 -9.68
C PHE A 61 7.84 -9.52 -10.58
N ALA A 62 6.70 -10.03 -10.12
CA ALA A 62 5.94 -11.03 -10.85
C ALA A 62 5.28 -10.43 -12.10
N SER A 63 5.03 -11.29 -13.09
CA SER A 63 4.33 -10.89 -14.31
C SER A 63 2.81 -10.69 -14.13
N GLY A 64 2.25 -11.08 -12.98
CA GLY A 64 0.81 -11.12 -12.74
C GLY A 64 0.06 -12.25 -13.46
N LYS A 65 0.71 -13.01 -14.35
CA LYS A 65 0.07 -14.14 -15.08
C LYS A 65 -0.57 -15.16 -14.14
N ALA A 66 0.02 -15.38 -12.96
CA ALA A 66 -0.51 -16.29 -11.96
C ALA A 66 -1.87 -15.84 -11.41
N TYR A 67 -2.23 -14.56 -11.53
CA TYR A 67 -3.50 -13.99 -11.09
C TYR A 67 -4.60 -14.03 -12.16
N GLU A 68 -4.30 -14.47 -13.37
CA GLU A 68 -5.27 -14.57 -14.46
C GLU A 68 -6.43 -15.50 -14.07
N GLY A 69 -7.67 -15.08 -14.35
CA GLY A 69 -8.87 -15.87 -14.05
C GLY A 69 -9.17 -16.08 -12.55
N ARG A 70 -8.40 -15.48 -11.62
CA ARG A 70 -8.63 -15.62 -10.18
C ARG A 70 -9.89 -14.84 -9.77
N LYS A 71 -11.02 -15.54 -9.71
CA LYS A 71 -12.33 -14.97 -9.32
C LYS A 71 -12.33 -14.26 -7.97
N ILE A 72 -11.59 -14.76 -6.99
CA ILE A 72 -11.47 -14.12 -5.66
C ILE A 72 -10.79 -12.74 -5.72
N LEU A 73 -10.01 -12.47 -6.76
CA LEU A 73 -9.37 -11.19 -7.04
C LEU A 73 -10.21 -10.30 -7.97
N GLY A 74 -11.37 -10.78 -8.43
CA GLY A 74 -12.19 -10.12 -9.45
C GLY A 74 -11.59 -10.19 -10.85
N ASN A 75 -10.53 -10.97 -11.06
CA ASN A 75 -9.88 -11.11 -12.36
C ASN A 75 -10.69 -12.08 -13.24
N ILE A 76 -11.75 -11.57 -13.85
CA ILE A 76 -12.71 -12.36 -14.64
C ILE A 76 -12.61 -12.10 -16.14
N ASN A 77 -11.94 -11.02 -16.54
CA ASN A 77 -11.72 -10.69 -17.94
C ASN A 77 -10.31 -11.12 -18.36
N ALA A 78 -10.16 -11.49 -19.64
CA ALA A 78 -8.87 -11.86 -20.20
C ALA A 78 -7.86 -10.70 -20.07
N GLY A 79 -6.69 -10.99 -19.52
CA GLY A 79 -5.61 -10.03 -19.29
C GLY A 79 -5.65 -9.35 -17.92
N ASP A 80 -6.63 -9.66 -17.08
CA ASP A 80 -6.75 -9.06 -15.74
C ASP A 80 -5.57 -9.40 -14.84
N GLY A 81 -4.96 -10.58 -14.97
CA GLY A 81 -3.85 -11.00 -14.12
C GLY A 81 -2.65 -10.03 -14.22
N PRO A 82 -2.04 -9.88 -15.40
CA PRO A 82 -0.98 -8.90 -15.63
C PRO A 82 -1.41 -7.45 -15.44
N ARG A 83 -2.67 -7.11 -15.78
CA ARG A 83 -3.17 -5.74 -15.65
C ARG A 83 -3.26 -5.29 -14.19
N TYR A 84 -3.83 -6.12 -13.32
CA TYR A 84 -4.02 -5.85 -11.89
C TYR A 84 -3.02 -6.60 -11.00
N ARG A 85 -1.79 -6.72 -11.49
CA ARG A 85 -0.63 -7.25 -10.79
C ARG A 85 -0.22 -6.32 -9.63
N GLY A 86 0.47 -6.85 -8.61
CA GLY A 86 0.78 -6.17 -7.35
C GLY A 86 1.44 -4.79 -7.49
N ARG A 87 0.82 -3.77 -6.89
CA ARG A 87 1.33 -2.38 -6.85
C ARG A 87 1.14 -1.69 -5.50
N GLY A 88 1.89 -0.61 -5.30
CA GLY A 88 1.91 0.18 -4.08
C GLY A 88 2.77 -0.47 -2.99
N LEU A 89 2.78 0.12 -1.80
CA LEU A 89 3.65 -0.33 -0.70
C LEU A 89 3.15 -1.60 0.00
N ILE A 90 1.90 -2.03 -0.27
CA ILE A 90 1.27 -3.23 0.31
C ILE A 90 0.89 -4.28 -0.75
N GLN A 91 1.40 -4.16 -1.98
CA GLN A 91 1.11 -5.09 -3.08
C GLN A 91 -0.39 -5.29 -3.37
N THR A 92 -1.13 -4.19 -3.58
CA THR A 92 -2.53 -4.23 -4.01
C THR A 92 -2.64 -5.03 -5.31
N THR A 93 -3.36 -6.16 -5.27
CA THR A 93 -3.42 -7.14 -6.36
C THR A 93 -4.86 -7.54 -6.65
N GLY A 94 -5.24 -7.58 -7.92
CA GLY A 94 -6.57 -8.02 -8.39
C GLY A 94 -7.55 -6.88 -8.62
N ARG A 95 -8.34 -6.97 -9.69
CA ARG A 95 -9.32 -5.94 -10.12
C ARG A 95 -10.18 -5.43 -8.97
N THR A 96 -10.74 -6.32 -8.16
CA THR A 96 -11.59 -5.94 -7.01
C THR A 96 -10.84 -5.08 -6.01
N ASN A 97 -9.56 -5.37 -5.74
CA ASN A 97 -8.79 -4.60 -4.78
C ASN A 97 -8.40 -3.22 -5.32
N TYR A 98 -8.19 -3.08 -6.63
CA TYR A 98 -7.99 -1.79 -7.28
C TYR A 98 -9.25 -0.90 -7.19
N GLN A 99 -10.43 -1.47 -7.42
CA GLN A 99 -11.71 -0.78 -7.25
C GLN A 99 -11.92 -0.32 -5.80
N LEU A 100 -11.69 -1.21 -4.84
CA LEU A 100 -11.83 -0.87 -3.42
C LEU A 100 -10.83 0.20 -2.99
N ALA A 101 -9.59 0.14 -3.48
CA ALA A 101 -8.60 1.19 -3.23
C ALA A 101 -9.07 2.52 -3.81
N ARG A 102 -9.60 2.56 -5.04
CA ARG A 102 -10.16 3.78 -5.65
C ARG A 102 -11.24 4.38 -4.78
N ASP A 103 -12.22 3.57 -4.39
CA ASP A 103 -13.39 4.06 -3.68
C ASP A 103 -13.02 4.55 -2.26
N ASP A 104 -12.12 3.85 -1.56
CA ASP A 104 -11.60 4.28 -0.27
C ASP A 104 -10.77 5.56 -0.36
N ILE A 105 -9.88 5.62 -1.34
CA ILE A 105 -8.99 6.77 -1.52
C ILE A 105 -9.80 8.01 -1.91
N ARG A 106 -10.84 7.87 -2.73
CA ARG A 106 -11.76 8.98 -3.07
C ARG A 106 -12.53 9.54 -1.88
N ARG A 107 -12.67 8.79 -0.79
CA ARG A 107 -13.21 9.34 0.47
C ARG A 107 -12.23 10.27 1.19
N ILE A 108 -10.94 10.21 0.86
CA ILE A 108 -9.87 11.04 1.43
C ILE A 108 -9.48 12.14 0.44
N VAL A 109 -9.33 11.78 -0.84
CA VAL A 109 -8.94 12.66 -1.95
C VAL A 109 -9.96 12.45 -3.09
N PRO A 110 -11.05 13.23 -3.14
CA PRO A 110 -12.16 13.01 -4.09
C PRO A 110 -11.75 12.87 -5.56
N ASP A 111 -10.72 13.61 -5.97
CA ASP A 111 -10.21 13.61 -7.34
C ASP A 111 -9.17 12.51 -7.64
N ALA A 112 -9.05 11.52 -6.76
CA ALA A 112 -8.11 10.42 -6.98
C ALA A 112 -8.40 9.66 -8.29
N PRO A 113 -7.35 9.21 -9.02
CA PRO A 113 -7.50 8.50 -10.29
C PRO A 113 -8.39 7.26 -10.19
N ASP A 114 -8.96 6.86 -11.32
CA ASP A 114 -9.61 5.55 -11.41
C ASP A 114 -8.55 4.45 -11.58
N PHE A 115 -8.18 3.79 -10.48
CA PHE A 115 -7.16 2.74 -10.52
C PHE A 115 -7.60 1.48 -11.27
N GLU A 116 -8.88 1.29 -11.54
CA GLU A 116 -9.31 0.19 -12.43
C GLU A 116 -9.01 0.51 -13.90
N ALA A 117 -9.23 1.77 -14.28
CA ALA A 117 -8.95 2.29 -15.62
C ALA A 117 -7.44 2.49 -15.85
N ASP A 118 -6.72 3.02 -14.85
CA ASP A 118 -5.28 3.26 -14.89
C ASP A 118 -4.58 2.66 -13.64
N PRO A 119 -4.33 1.34 -13.62
CA PRO A 119 -3.76 0.67 -12.45
C PRO A 119 -2.31 1.08 -12.16
N VAL A 120 -1.58 1.62 -13.14
CA VAL A 120 -0.18 2.04 -12.97
C VAL A 120 -0.07 3.19 -11.97
N LYS A 121 -1.14 3.98 -11.78
CA LYS A 121 -1.16 5.06 -10.79
C LYS A 121 -0.92 4.61 -9.35
N LEU A 122 -1.21 3.35 -8.99
CA LEU A 122 -0.88 2.84 -7.65
C LEU A 122 0.64 2.69 -7.40
N GLU A 123 1.50 2.82 -8.41
CA GLU A 123 2.96 2.82 -8.25
C GLU A 123 3.50 4.18 -7.80
N GLU A 124 2.70 5.24 -7.93
CA GLU A 124 3.06 6.65 -7.71
C GLU A 124 2.59 7.13 -6.33
N PHE A 125 3.31 8.10 -5.74
CA PHE A 125 2.82 8.81 -4.56
C PHE A 125 1.82 9.91 -4.98
N PRO A 126 0.78 10.20 -4.17
CA PRO A 126 0.50 9.63 -2.84
C PRO A 126 -0.23 8.27 -2.85
N TRP A 127 -0.62 7.75 -4.02
CA TRP A 127 -1.51 6.60 -4.18
C TRP A 127 -0.91 5.28 -3.66
N ALA A 128 0.40 5.09 -3.81
CA ALA A 128 1.12 3.94 -3.26
C ALA A 128 1.02 3.84 -1.73
N LEU A 129 1.00 4.98 -1.03
CA LEU A 129 0.84 5.06 0.42
C LEU A 129 -0.64 4.98 0.83
N LEU A 130 -1.51 5.69 0.12
CA LEU A 130 -2.95 5.70 0.38
C LEU A 130 -3.61 4.34 0.15
N SER A 131 -3.11 3.53 -0.79
CA SER A 131 -3.58 2.15 -0.98
C SER A 131 -3.22 1.25 0.20
N ALA A 132 -2.04 1.45 0.80
CA ALA A 132 -1.68 0.77 2.03
C ALA A 132 -2.56 1.19 3.22
N ILE A 133 -2.88 2.48 3.33
CA ILE A 133 -3.83 2.98 4.34
C ILE A 133 -5.23 2.40 4.12
N SER A 134 -5.71 2.33 2.87
CA SER A 134 -6.99 1.68 2.53
C SER A 134 -7.00 0.22 2.99
N TYR A 135 -5.96 -0.54 2.66
CA TYR A 135 -5.84 -1.94 3.08
C TYR A 135 -5.88 -2.07 4.61
N TRP A 136 -5.05 -1.28 5.29
CA TRP A 136 -4.94 -1.26 6.75
C TRP A 136 -6.28 -1.00 7.43
N ARG A 137 -7.03 0.00 6.94
CA ARG A 137 -8.35 0.36 7.46
C ARG A 137 -9.40 -0.71 7.19
N ARG A 138 -9.48 -1.23 5.96
CA ARG A 138 -10.45 -2.28 5.58
C ARG A 138 -10.29 -3.55 6.40
N ARG A 139 -9.06 -3.87 6.82
CA ARG A 139 -8.74 -5.03 7.65
C ARG A 139 -8.78 -4.77 9.15
N ASN A 140 -9.06 -3.53 9.57
CA ASN A 140 -9.07 -3.10 10.97
C ASN A 140 -7.77 -3.44 11.72
N LEU A 141 -6.62 -3.26 11.05
CA LEU A 141 -5.32 -3.69 11.58
C LEU A 141 -4.84 -2.84 12.77
N ASN A 142 -5.39 -1.64 12.96
CA ASN A 142 -5.19 -0.85 14.19
C ASN A 142 -5.49 -1.69 15.45
N ARG A 143 -6.56 -2.49 15.45
CA ARG A 143 -6.92 -3.33 16.61
C ARG A 143 -5.86 -4.37 16.93
N LEU A 144 -5.15 -4.87 15.91
CA LEU A 144 -4.09 -5.87 16.07
C LEU A 144 -2.79 -5.21 16.50
N ALA A 145 -2.43 -4.09 15.86
CA ALA A 145 -1.29 -3.28 16.25
C ALA A 145 -1.40 -2.74 17.69
N ASP A 146 -2.59 -2.34 18.14
CA ASP A 146 -2.82 -1.89 19.52
C ASP A 146 -2.59 -2.99 20.57
N ARG A 147 -2.63 -4.26 20.15
CA ARG A 147 -2.35 -5.44 20.99
C ARG A 147 -0.92 -5.95 20.81
N ASP A 148 -0.11 -5.25 20.03
CA ASP A 148 1.24 -5.66 19.63
C ASP A 148 1.30 -7.06 19.01
N ASP A 149 0.26 -7.45 18.27
CA ASP A 149 0.13 -8.80 17.71
C ASP A 149 0.83 -8.90 16.35
N VAL A 150 2.15 -9.10 16.38
CA VAL A 150 3.00 -9.20 15.17
C VAL A 150 2.68 -10.38 14.26
N VAL A 151 1.98 -11.41 14.77
CA VAL A 151 1.63 -12.60 13.98
C VAL A 151 0.35 -12.37 13.19
N ALA A 152 -0.59 -11.60 13.74
CA ALA A 152 -1.88 -11.36 13.12
C ALA A 152 -1.92 -10.12 12.21
N VAL A 153 -1.02 -9.15 12.42
CA VAL A 153 -1.01 -7.87 11.71
C VAL A 153 -0.62 -7.98 10.24
#